data_AF-A0A1Y2X447-F1
#
_entry.id   AF-A0A1Y2X447-F1
#
_cell.length_a   1.000
_cell.length_b   1.000
_cell.length_c   1.000
_cell.angle_alpha   90.00
_cell.angle_beta   90.00
_cell.angle_gamma   90.00
#
_symmetry.space_group_name_H-M   'P 1'
#
loop_
_entity.id
_entity.type
_entity.pdbx_description
1 polymer ?
#
loop_
_entity_poly.entity_id
_entity_poly.type
_entity_poly.pdbx_seq_one_letter_code
_entity_poly.pdbx_strand_id
1 'polypeptide(L)'
;MSSTRKLWTWVTILSVLSLSIFNSYLWQFYNYGSPQESSTPVKTRSYPITNGFDDEPSLLSINTSSLTRREDYSCGPGRPCANGACCGGGGFCGYGPTYCGDSCVSNCNAHAECGKDSEPPNKKCPLNTCCSEFGFCGMYG
;
A
#
# COMPACT_ATOMS: atom_id res chain seq x y z
N MET A 1 -33.20 17.28 55.11
CA MET A 1 -31.88 16.72 54.69
C MET A 1 -32.06 15.36 54.00
N SER A 2 -32.39 15.29 52.70
CA SER A 2 -32.50 13.99 51.99
C SER A 2 -32.33 14.10 50.47
N SER A 3 -32.73 15.21 49.83
CA SER A 3 -32.69 15.34 48.37
C SER A 3 -31.29 15.62 47.79
N THR A 4 -30.49 16.46 48.46
CA THR A 4 -29.14 16.83 47.98
C THR A 4 -28.12 15.70 48.08
N ARG A 5 -28.24 14.81 49.06
CA ARG A 5 -27.37 13.63 49.19
C ARG A 5 -27.65 12.60 48.08
N LYS A 6 -28.92 12.46 47.66
CA LYS A 6 -29.30 11.59 46.54
C LYS A 6 -28.77 12.12 45.22
N LEU A 7 -28.88 13.42 44.95
CA LEU A 7 -28.30 14.02 43.74
C LEU A 7 -26.77 13.80 43.66
N TRP A 8 -26.05 13.99 44.77
CA TRP A 8 -24.59 13.83 44.78
C TRP A 8 -24.16 12.37 44.56
N THR A 9 -24.92 11.40 45.09
CA THR A 9 -24.69 9.98 44.79
C THR A 9 -24.93 9.65 43.31
N TRP A 10 -25.94 10.23 42.65
CA TRP A 10 -26.17 9.98 41.23
C TRP A 10 -25.10 10.62 40.33
N VAL A 11 -24.62 11.82 40.68
CA VAL A 11 -23.54 12.51 39.95
C VAL A 11 -22.22 11.74 40.03
N THR A 12 -21.87 11.23 41.22
CA THR A 12 -20.66 10.41 41.40
C THR A 12 -20.76 9.09 40.64
N ILE A 13 -21.89 8.39 40.68
CA ILE A 13 -22.08 7.14 39.92
C ILE A 13 -21.94 7.36 38.40
N LEU A 14 -22.54 8.42 37.85
CA LEU A 14 -22.44 8.75 36.42
C LEU A 14 -21.00 9.08 35.98
N SER A 15 -20.22 9.75 36.84
CA SER A 15 -18.81 10.08 36.57
C SER A 15 -17.90 8.85 36.58
N VAL A 16 -18.14 7.88 37.47
CA VAL A 16 -17.34 6.66 37.54
C VAL A 16 -17.65 5.73 36.36
N LEU A 17 -18.91 5.64 35.94
CA LEU A 17 -19.32 4.85 34.77
C LEU A 17 -18.69 5.39 33.48
N SER A 18 -18.63 6.71 33.30
CA SER A 18 -18.02 7.32 32.12
C SER A 18 -16.50 7.11 32.06
N LEU A 19 -15.78 7.23 33.18
CA LEU A 19 -14.35 6.88 33.27
C LEU A 19 -14.07 5.41 32.97
N SER A 20 -14.92 4.50 33.45
CA SER A 20 -14.81 3.05 33.22
C SER A 20 -14.94 2.70 31.74
N ILE A 21 -15.90 3.34 31.05
CA ILE A 21 -16.16 3.16 29.63
C ILE A 21 -14.99 3.72 28.81
N PHE A 22 -14.50 4.93 29.14
CA PHE A 22 -13.33 5.52 28.47
C PHE A 22 -12.07 4.67 28.60
N ASN A 23 -11.79 4.11 29.79
CA ASN A 23 -10.62 3.25 30.01
C ASN A 23 -10.72 1.93 29.22
N SER A 24 -11.94 1.38 29.10
CA SER A 24 -12.20 0.17 28.31
C SER A 24 -11.97 0.40 26.81
N TYR A 25 -12.38 1.57 26.30
CA TYR A 25 -12.12 1.93 24.90
C TYR A 25 -10.63 2.14 24.64
N LEU A 26 -9.92 2.87 25.52
CA LEU A 26 -8.46 3.04 25.39
C LEU A 26 -7.72 1.71 25.42
N TRP A 27 -8.13 0.76 26.27
CA TRP A 27 -7.53 -0.58 26.30
C TRP A 27 -7.75 -1.34 24.99
N GLN A 28 -8.92 -1.20 24.35
CA GLN A 28 -9.16 -1.78 23.02
C GLN A 28 -8.23 -1.15 21.96
N PHE A 29 -8.05 0.18 21.95
CA PHE A 29 -7.13 0.83 21.01
C PHE A 29 -5.67 0.43 21.22
N TYR A 30 -5.22 0.24 22.47
CA TYR A 30 -3.85 -0.20 22.74
C TYR A 30 -3.60 -1.69 22.45
N ASN A 31 -4.61 -2.56 22.61
CA ASN A 31 -4.43 -4.00 22.39
C ASN A 31 -4.79 -4.46 20.97
N TYR A 32 -5.66 -3.74 20.26
CA TYR A 32 -5.92 -3.96 18.84
C TYR A 32 -4.95 -3.14 17.98
N GLY A 33 -3.65 -3.34 18.22
CA GLY A 33 -2.61 -2.94 17.28
C GLY A 33 -2.83 -3.60 15.91
N SER A 34 -2.45 -2.87 14.86
CA SER A 34 -2.54 -3.26 13.44
C SER A 34 -2.11 -4.71 13.16
N PRO A 35 -2.73 -5.43 12.22
CA PRO A 35 -2.19 -6.69 11.73
C PRO A 35 -0.79 -6.46 11.14
N GLN A 36 0.22 -7.05 11.78
CA GLN A 36 1.58 -7.13 11.25
C GLN A 36 1.59 -8.12 10.09
N GLU A 37 2.10 -7.64 8.96
CA GLU A 37 2.34 -8.40 7.74
C GLU A 37 3.28 -9.59 8.06
N SER A 38 2.76 -10.81 7.87
CA SER A 38 3.47 -12.05 8.16
C SER A 38 4.59 -12.26 7.13
N SER A 39 5.79 -11.76 7.45
CA SER A 39 7.03 -12.03 6.71
C SER A 39 7.53 -13.43 7.02
N THR A 40 6.84 -14.46 6.52
CA THR A 40 7.44 -15.80 6.48
C THR A 40 8.51 -15.85 5.39
N PRO A 41 9.75 -16.32 5.67
CA PRO A 41 10.75 -16.49 4.65
C PRO A 41 10.38 -17.67 3.75
N VAL A 42 10.22 -17.41 2.45
CA VAL A 42 10.03 -18.44 1.42
C VAL A 42 11.27 -19.32 1.39
N LYS A 43 11.13 -20.59 1.75
CA LYS A 43 12.20 -21.60 1.63
C LYS A 43 12.35 -21.97 0.15
N THR A 44 13.26 -21.32 -0.56
CA THR A 44 13.60 -21.67 -1.94
C THR A 44 14.40 -22.96 -1.95
N ARG A 45 13.94 -23.96 -2.71
CA ARG A 45 14.67 -25.22 -2.93
C ARG A 45 15.60 -25.02 -4.13
N SER A 46 16.88 -24.77 -3.86
CA SER A 46 17.90 -24.61 -4.90
C SER A 46 18.29 -25.98 -5.45
N TYR A 47 18.05 -26.21 -6.75
CA TYR A 47 18.70 -27.29 -7.49
C TYR A 47 19.88 -26.71 -8.27
N PRO A 48 21.07 -27.31 -8.22
CA PRO A 48 22.22 -26.80 -8.95
C PRO A 48 22.07 -27.12 -10.44
N ILE A 49 22.11 -26.09 -11.30
CA ILE A 49 22.27 -26.26 -12.74
C ILE A 49 23.76 -26.05 -13.03
N THR A 50 24.42 -27.08 -13.55
CA THR A 50 25.81 -27.03 -13.99
C THR A 50 25.89 -26.26 -15.32
N ASN A 51 26.72 -25.22 -15.36
CA ASN A 51 26.97 -24.41 -16.54
C ASN A 51 27.81 -25.20 -17.57
N GLY A 52 27.39 -25.21 -18.82
CA GLY A 52 28.17 -25.75 -19.92
C GLY A 52 27.72 -25.19 -21.26
N PHE A 53 28.71 -24.64 -21.97
CA PHE A 53 28.80 -24.40 -23.42
C PHE A 53 28.33 -23.05 -23.96
N ASP A 54 29.32 -22.16 -24.07
CA ASP A 54 29.47 -21.20 -25.17
C ASP A 54 29.49 -21.94 -26.53
N ASP A 55 29.08 -21.21 -27.57
CA ASP A 55 29.04 -21.52 -29.02
C ASP A 55 27.63 -21.76 -29.65
N GLU A 56 27.32 -20.84 -30.57
CA GLU A 56 26.10 -20.43 -31.32
C GLU A 56 25.48 -21.49 -32.29
N PRO A 57 24.47 -21.17 -33.13
CA PRO A 57 23.05 -20.76 -32.95
C PRO A 57 22.05 -21.86 -33.38
N SER A 58 20.80 -21.85 -32.88
CA SER A 58 19.56 -22.10 -33.67
C SER A 58 18.27 -22.11 -32.83
N LEU A 59 17.40 -21.13 -33.11
CA LEU A 59 15.94 -21.26 -33.24
C LEU A 59 15.08 -21.82 -32.10
N LEU A 60 15.24 -21.34 -30.87
CA LEU A 60 14.10 -21.20 -29.95
C LEU A 60 14.30 -19.94 -29.13
N SER A 61 13.60 -18.85 -29.49
CA SER A 61 13.42 -17.72 -28.59
C SER A 61 12.55 -18.18 -27.43
N ILE A 62 13.15 -18.84 -26.44
CA ILE A 62 12.55 -18.91 -25.12
C ILE A 62 12.56 -17.47 -24.64
N ASN A 63 11.43 -16.79 -24.82
CA ASN A 63 11.14 -15.54 -24.14
C ASN A 63 11.03 -15.92 -22.68
N THR A 64 12.19 -16.12 -22.04
CA THR A 64 12.31 -16.13 -20.59
C THR A 64 11.93 -14.71 -20.23
N SER A 65 10.63 -14.47 -20.09
CA SER A 65 10.10 -13.42 -19.25
C SER A 65 10.85 -13.61 -17.95
N SER A 66 11.95 -12.88 -17.80
CA SER A 66 12.64 -12.82 -16.53
C SER A 66 11.53 -12.53 -15.56
N LEU A 67 11.40 -13.34 -14.52
CA LEU A 67 10.78 -12.86 -13.30
C LEU A 67 11.74 -11.79 -12.78
N THR A 68 11.83 -10.66 -13.49
CA THR A 68 12.40 -9.43 -13.00
C THR A 68 11.61 -9.22 -11.72
N ARG A 69 12.33 -9.23 -10.59
CA ARG A 69 11.80 -8.70 -9.34
C ARG A 69 10.99 -7.47 -9.69
N ARG A 70 9.77 -7.34 -9.16
CA ARG A 70 8.99 -6.09 -9.26
C ARG A 70 10.00 -4.97 -9.12
N GLU A 71 10.11 -4.16 -10.18
CA GLU A 71 11.03 -3.03 -10.21
C GLU A 71 10.94 -2.36 -8.85
N ASP A 72 12.10 -2.21 -8.19
CA ASP A 72 12.15 -1.48 -6.93
C ASP A 72 11.40 -0.18 -7.21
N TYR A 73 10.39 0.15 -6.41
CA TYR A 73 9.51 1.32 -6.63
C TYR A 73 10.26 2.66 -6.58
N SER A 74 11.58 2.62 -6.69
CA SER A 74 12.50 3.73 -6.73
C SER A 74 12.70 4.25 -8.15
N CYS A 75 12.85 5.56 -8.25
CA CYS A 75 13.09 6.26 -9.50
C CYS A 75 14.10 7.39 -9.30
N GLY A 76 14.52 8.02 -10.39
CA GLY A 76 15.42 9.17 -10.33
C GLY A 76 15.75 9.73 -11.71
N PRO A 77 16.68 10.69 -11.77
CA PRO A 77 17.14 11.27 -13.04
C PRO A 77 17.62 10.17 -14.00
N GLY A 78 17.03 10.10 -15.19
CA GLY A 78 17.37 9.07 -16.19
C GLY A 78 16.85 7.66 -15.90
N ARG A 79 16.14 7.46 -14.77
CA ARG A 79 15.49 6.19 -14.42
C ARG A 79 14.02 6.44 -14.05
N PRO A 80 13.15 6.64 -15.05
CA PRO A 80 11.72 6.81 -14.82
C PRO A 80 11.09 5.52 -14.28
N CYS A 81 9.90 5.65 -13.71
CA CYS A 81 9.13 4.51 -13.24
C CYS A 81 8.74 3.58 -14.39
N ALA A 82 9.07 2.29 -14.29
CA ALA A 82 8.83 1.31 -15.36
C ALA A 82 7.34 1.12 -15.69
N ASN A 83 6.45 1.33 -14.71
CA ASN A 83 5.00 1.30 -14.91
C ASN A 83 4.42 2.62 -15.45
N GLY A 84 5.26 3.61 -15.78
CA GLY A 84 4.81 4.91 -16.27
C GLY A 84 4.23 5.84 -15.19
N ALA A 85 4.34 5.48 -13.91
CA ALA A 85 3.92 6.35 -12.81
C ALA A 85 4.81 7.59 -12.68
N CYS A 86 4.35 8.59 -11.92
CA CYS A 86 5.15 9.76 -11.58
C CYS A 86 6.33 9.34 -10.72
N CYS A 87 7.51 9.87 -11.04
CA CYS A 87 8.64 9.81 -10.14
C CYS A 87 8.60 11.01 -9.20
N GLY A 88 8.26 10.80 -7.93
CA GLY A 88 8.26 11.86 -6.93
C GLY A 88 9.68 12.29 -6.55
N GLY A 89 9.83 13.49 -5.98
CA GLY A 89 11.13 14.03 -5.58
C GLY A 89 11.85 13.21 -4.50
N GLY A 90 11.10 12.38 -3.76
CA GLY A 90 11.67 11.40 -2.83
C GLY A 90 12.31 10.18 -3.50
N GLY A 91 12.30 10.10 -4.83
CA GLY A 91 12.87 8.98 -5.58
C GLY A 91 11.99 7.74 -5.55
N PHE A 92 10.67 7.89 -5.45
CA PHE A 92 9.71 6.79 -5.47
C PHE A 92 8.59 7.01 -6.50
N CYS A 93 8.08 5.90 -7.01
CA CYS A 93 7.04 5.83 -8.03
C CYS A 93 5.64 5.81 -7.42
N GLY A 94 4.74 6.65 -7.95
CA GLY A 94 3.34 6.65 -7.55
C GLY A 94 2.48 7.63 -8.34
N TYR A 95 1.23 7.77 -7.92
CA TYR A 95 0.25 8.68 -8.51
C TYR A 95 -0.27 9.68 -7.48
N GLY A 96 -0.85 10.77 -7.99
CA GLY A 96 -1.44 11.82 -7.15
C GLY A 96 -0.42 12.87 -6.69
N PRO A 97 -0.88 13.87 -5.91
CA PRO A 97 -0.10 15.08 -5.63
C PRO A 97 1.23 14.82 -4.94
N THR A 98 1.33 13.75 -4.14
CA THR A 98 2.57 13.37 -3.44
C THR A 98 3.70 13.01 -4.41
N TYR A 99 3.38 12.38 -5.54
CA TYR A 99 4.37 11.88 -6.50
C TYR A 99 4.42 12.72 -7.78
N CYS A 100 3.28 13.25 -8.21
CA CYS A 100 3.11 14.05 -9.42
C CYS A 100 3.14 15.56 -9.18
N GLY A 101 3.29 16.01 -7.93
CA GLY A 101 3.33 17.43 -7.58
C GLY A 101 4.64 18.12 -7.97
N ASP A 102 4.90 19.30 -7.40
CA ASP A 102 6.01 20.19 -7.81
C ASP A 102 7.41 19.55 -7.76
N SER A 103 7.61 18.55 -6.89
CA SER A 103 8.88 17.84 -6.75
C SER A 103 9.05 16.68 -7.74
N CYS A 104 8.13 16.50 -8.68
CA CYS A 104 8.17 15.41 -9.64
C CYS A 104 9.37 15.51 -10.60
N VAL A 105 10.04 14.38 -10.80
CA VAL A 105 11.24 14.23 -11.63
C VAL A 105 10.91 13.77 -13.06
N SER A 106 9.92 12.88 -13.21
CA SER A 106 9.53 12.33 -14.51
C SER A 106 8.08 11.84 -14.51
N ASN A 107 7.43 11.81 -15.67
CA ASN A 107 6.03 11.38 -15.86
C ASN A 107 5.02 12.18 -15.01
N CYS A 108 5.24 13.47 -14.81
CA CYS A 108 4.49 14.27 -13.82
C CYS A 108 3.00 14.48 -14.13
N ASN A 109 2.57 14.18 -15.36
CA ASN A 109 1.16 14.20 -15.76
C ASN A 109 0.57 12.78 -15.81
N ALA A 110 1.20 11.79 -15.14
CA ALA A 110 0.67 10.45 -15.10
C ALA A 110 -0.52 10.37 -14.15
N HIS A 111 -1.59 9.76 -14.63
CA HIS A 111 -2.80 9.51 -13.85
C HIS A 111 -2.91 8.03 -13.52
N ALA A 112 -3.50 7.74 -12.37
CA ALA A 112 -3.81 6.38 -12.00
C ALA A 112 -4.82 5.75 -12.98
N GLU A 113 -4.79 4.43 -13.12
CA GLU A 113 -5.75 3.71 -13.95
C GLU A 113 -7.17 3.82 -13.37
N CYS A 114 -7.26 3.86 -12.04
CA CYS A 114 -8.51 3.92 -11.28
C CYS A 114 -8.36 4.73 -9.97
N GLY A 115 -9.50 5.01 -9.33
CA GLY A 115 -9.51 5.60 -7.99
C GLY A 115 -9.35 7.12 -7.96
N LYS A 116 -8.98 7.69 -6.81
CA LYS A 116 -9.01 9.15 -6.59
C LYS A 116 -8.07 9.94 -7.50
N ASP A 117 -6.95 9.34 -7.91
CA ASP A 117 -5.90 9.99 -8.71
C ASP A 117 -6.00 9.68 -10.21
N SER A 118 -7.11 9.07 -10.66
CA SER A 118 -7.35 8.80 -12.08
C SER A 118 -7.90 10.04 -12.82
N GLU A 119 -7.87 10.00 -14.15
CA GLU A 119 -8.53 10.98 -14.99
C GLU A 119 -9.57 10.28 -15.91
N PRO A 120 -10.88 10.55 -15.76
CA PRO A 120 -11.52 11.39 -14.70
C PRO A 120 -11.36 10.79 -13.30
N PRO A 121 -11.52 11.59 -12.22
CA PRO A 121 -11.36 11.10 -10.85
C PRO A 121 -12.40 10.02 -10.50
N ASN A 122 -11.99 9.04 -9.69
CA ASN A 122 -12.78 7.87 -9.29
C ASN A 122 -13.22 6.97 -10.45
N LYS A 123 -12.42 6.93 -11.52
CA LYS A 123 -12.61 5.99 -12.62
C LYS A 123 -12.55 4.56 -12.09
N LYS A 124 -13.48 3.72 -12.55
CA LYS A 124 -13.49 2.29 -12.24
C LYS A 124 -12.59 1.53 -13.20
N CYS A 125 -12.11 0.39 -12.74
CA CYS A 125 -11.38 -0.54 -13.59
C CYS A 125 -12.25 -1.04 -14.75
N PRO A 126 -11.70 -1.14 -15.98
CA PRO A 126 -12.47 -1.45 -17.19
C PRO A 126 -13.12 -2.85 -17.17
N LEU A 127 -12.54 -3.81 -16.43
CA LEU A 127 -13.07 -5.16 -16.28
C LEU A 127 -13.80 -5.39 -14.95
N ASN A 128 -14.23 -4.30 -14.30
CA ASN A 128 -14.91 -4.33 -13.00
C ASN A 128 -14.13 -5.10 -11.92
N THR A 129 -12.80 -5.13 -12.04
CA THR A 129 -11.88 -5.63 -11.03
C THR A 129 -11.75 -4.64 -9.87
N CYS A 130 -11.11 -5.05 -8.78
CA CYS A 130 -10.85 -4.15 -7.66
C CYS A 130 -9.86 -3.05 -8.07
N CYS A 131 -10.10 -1.85 -7.56
CA CYS A 131 -9.15 -0.75 -7.62
C CYS A 131 -8.40 -0.71 -6.29
N SER A 132 -7.08 -0.88 -6.34
CA SER A 132 -6.23 -0.72 -5.14
C SER A 132 -6.22 0.74 -4.69
N GLU A 133 -5.85 0.98 -3.43
CA GLU A 133 -5.69 2.33 -2.87
C GLU A 133 -4.69 3.18 -3.67
N PHE A 134 -3.72 2.53 -4.32
CA PHE A 134 -2.70 3.16 -5.14
C PHE A 134 -3.11 3.37 -6.60
N GLY A 135 -4.35 3.05 -6.97
CA GLY A 135 -4.89 3.35 -8.28
C GLY A 135 -4.51 2.38 -9.40
N PHE A 136 -4.16 1.15 -9.02
CA PHE A 136 -3.95 0.03 -9.95
C PHE A 136 -5.15 -0.91 -9.95
N CYS A 137 -5.51 -1.41 -11.14
CA CYS A 137 -6.54 -2.41 -11.31
C CYS A 137 -6.01 -3.84 -11.14
N GLY A 138 -6.71 -4.65 -10.35
CA GLY A 138 -6.33 -6.04 -10.13
C GLY A 138 -7.37 -6.83 -9.37
N MET A 139 -7.16 -8.14 -9.26
CA MET A 139 -8.05 -9.03 -8.51
C MET A 139 -7.75 -9.03 -7.00
N TYR A 140 -6.50 -8.72 -6.63
CA TYR A 140 -6.07 -8.47 -5.25
C TYR A 140 -5.96 -6.96 -5.09
N GLY A 141 -7.06 -6.32 -4.69
CA GLY A 141 -7.15 -4.90 -4.42
C GLY A 141 -7.12 -4.60 -2.94
#